data_AF-A0A7C5YIH6-F1
#
_entry.id   AF-A0A7C5YIH6-F1
#
_cell.length_a   1.000
_cell.length_b   1.000
_cell.length_c   1.000
_cell.angle_alpha   90.00
_cell.angle_beta   90.00
_cell.angle_gamma   90.00
#
_symmetry.space_group_name_H-M   'P 1'
#
loop_
_entity.id
_entity.type
_entity.pdbx_description
1 polymer ?
#
loop_
_entity_poly.entity_id
_entity_poly.type
_entity_poly.pdbx_seq_one_letter_code
_entity_poly.pdbx_strand_id
1 'polypeptide(L)'
;MTPQVQIWIHLDSEENTASLAVKLQELIQSVRKDGKKAYGFMIWTQGDGIKDKLTKLAEEKKIEDIAICYLPDKQKESYLKLYKVELSEKLRNIVFVYRNKRLETKFINLDAKDFKKVEDAFKAIIQ
;
A
#
# COMPACT_ATOMS: atom_id res chain seq x y z
N MET A 1 -12.60 -10.89 11.75
CA MET A 1 -11.56 -11.17 10.75
C MET A 1 -11.24 -9.89 10.02
N THR A 2 -9.96 -9.60 9.79
CA THR A 2 -9.55 -8.29 9.28
C THR A 2 -8.67 -8.45 8.03
N PRO A 3 -9.22 -8.20 6.84
CA PRO A 3 -8.46 -8.14 5.61
C PRO A 3 -7.72 -6.79 5.53
N GLN A 4 -6.51 -6.81 4.97
CA GLN A 4 -5.70 -5.61 4.78
C GLN A 4 -4.88 -5.68 3.49
N VAL A 5 -4.62 -4.52 2.88
CA VAL A 5 -3.67 -4.36 1.79
C VAL A 5 -2.54 -3.45 2.26
N GLN A 6 -1.30 -3.85 2.03
CA GLN A 6 -0.12 -3.03 2.28
C GLN A 6 0.65 -2.84 0.97
N ILE A 7 0.88 -1.60 0.58
CA ILE A 7 1.65 -1.25 -0.61
C ILE A 7 2.95 -0.60 -0.16
N TRP A 8 4.06 -1.26 -0.43
CA TRP A 8 5.40 -0.74 -0.17
C TRP A 8 5.92 -0.03 -1.42
N ILE A 9 6.29 1.23 -1.31
CA ILE A 9 6.75 2.07 -2.41
C ILE A 9 8.26 2.26 -2.32
N HIS A 10 8.95 1.97 -3.42
CA HIS A 10 10.39 2.12 -3.57
C HIS A 10 10.76 2.60 -4.97
N LEU A 11 11.18 3.86 -5.13
CA LEU A 11 11.59 4.41 -6.44
C LEU A 11 10.52 4.30 -7.54
N ASP A 12 9.24 4.19 -7.18
CA ASP A 12 8.15 4.24 -8.14
C ASP A 12 7.91 5.67 -8.66
N SER A 13 7.21 5.80 -9.78
CA SER A 13 6.80 7.10 -10.30
C SER A 13 5.73 7.72 -9.40
N GLU A 14 5.72 9.05 -9.32
CA GLU A 14 4.72 9.78 -8.53
C GLU A 14 3.30 9.53 -9.06
N GLU A 15 3.14 9.48 -10.38
CA GLU A 15 1.87 9.23 -11.05
C GLU A 15 1.30 7.85 -10.71
N ASN A 16 2.13 6.79 -10.83
CA ASN A 16 1.71 5.44 -10.50
C ASN A 16 1.37 5.33 -9.01
N THR A 17 2.21 5.89 -8.15
CA THR A 17 2.03 5.87 -6.70
C THR A 17 0.75 6.58 -6.26
N ALA A 18 0.48 7.78 -6.78
CA ALA A 18 -0.73 8.52 -6.48
C ALA A 18 -1.97 7.75 -6.95
N SER A 19 -1.90 7.12 -8.13
CA SER A 19 -2.98 6.30 -8.66
C SER A 19 -3.23 5.05 -7.80
N LEU A 20 -2.17 4.38 -7.32
CA LEU A 20 -2.27 3.28 -6.37
C LEU A 20 -2.93 3.72 -5.05
N ALA A 21 -2.59 4.89 -4.53
CA ALA A 21 -3.18 5.43 -3.31
C ALA A 21 -4.69 5.64 -3.45
N VAL A 22 -5.12 6.30 -4.53
CA VAL A 22 -6.55 6.55 -4.83
C VAL A 22 -7.31 5.24 -4.97
N LYS A 23 -6.80 4.30 -5.78
CA LYS A 23 -7.45 3.01 -6.02
C LYS A 23 -7.54 2.17 -4.75
N LEU A 24 -6.49 2.19 -3.92
CA LEU A 24 -6.51 1.52 -2.62
C LEU A 24 -7.58 2.14 -1.71
N GLN A 25 -7.67 3.46 -1.64
CA GLN A 25 -8.74 4.13 -0.88
C GLN A 25 -10.12 3.71 -1.37
N GLU A 26 -10.37 3.75 -2.68
CA GLU A 26 -11.66 3.36 -3.28
C GLU A 26 -12.04 1.91 -2.91
N LEU A 27 -11.08 0.98 -2.99
CA LEU A 27 -11.29 -0.41 -2.57
C LEU A 27 -11.69 -0.50 -1.09
N ILE A 28 -10.96 0.18 -0.21
CA ILE A 28 -11.23 0.15 1.23
C ILE A 28 -12.59 0.78 1.56
N GLN A 29 -12.92 1.92 0.94
CA GLN A 29 -14.22 2.57 1.07
C GLN A 29 -15.36 1.67 0.59
N SER A 30 -15.21 1.02 -0.57
CA SER A 30 -16.21 0.10 -1.11
C SER A 30 -16.50 -1.04 -0.14
N VAL A 31 -15.47 -1.66 0.43
CA VAL A 31 -15.64 -2.79 1.36
C VAL A 31 -16.26 -2.33 2.69
N ARG A 32 -15.91 -1.13 3.16
CA ARG A 32 -16.49 -0.54 4.38
C ARG A 32 -17.96 -0.15 4.19
N LYS A 33 -18.36 0.30 3.00
CA LYS A 33 -19.77 0.58 2.66
C LYS A 33 -20.65 -0.67 2.79
N ASP A 34 -20.09 -1.86 2.54
CA ASP A 34 -20.76 -3.15 2.74
C ASP A 34 -20.76 -3.62 4.21
N GLY A 35 -20.39 -2.75 5.16
CA GLY A 35 -20.37 -3.05 6.59
C GLY A 35 -19.18 -3.93 7.05
N LYS A 36 -18.22 -4.21 6.16
CA LYS A 36 -17.05 -5.05 6.48
C LYS A 36 -15.86 -4.20 6.94
N LYS A 37 -15.05 -4.74 7.86
CA LYS A 37 -13.77 -4.12 8.23
C LYS A 37 -12.73 -4.36 7.13
N ALA A 38 -11.97 -3.33 6.76
CA ALA A 38 -10.86 -3.40 5.82
C ALA A 38 -9.86 -2.27 6.10
N TYR A 39 -8.57 -2.51 5.86
CA TYR A 39 -7.50 -1.53 6.09
C TYR A 39 -6.55 -1.47 4.89
N GLY A 40 -6.15 -0.25 4.52
CA GLY A 40 -5.16 0.01 3.48
C GLY A 40 -3.98 0.77 4.07
N PHE A 41 -2.76 0.38 3.70
CA PHE A 41 -1.54 1.06 4.08
C PHE A 41 -0.69 1.28 2.84
N MET A 42 -0.14 2.48 2.71
CA MET A 42 0.90 2.82 1.74
C MET A 42 2.15 3.21 2.52
N ILE A 43 3.28 2.54 2.27
CA ILE A 43 4.50 2.63 3.07
C ILE A 43 5.67 2.95 2.15
N TRP A 44 6.27 4.12 2.30
CA TRP A 44 7.43 4.52 1.51
C TRP A 44 8.75 4.18 2.19
N THR A 45 9.75 3.90 1.37
CA THR A 45 11.09 3.48 1.82
C THR A 45 12.09 4.64 1.87
N GLN A 46 11.72 5.84 1.44
CA GLN A 46 12.62 7.00 1.25
C GLN A 46 12.87 7.86 2.50
N GLY A 47 12.62 7.34 3.71
CA GLY A 47 13.05 8.02 4.93
C GLY A 47 12.20 9.21 5.34
N ASP A 48 12.75 10.06 6.21
CA ASP A 48 12.07 11.24 6.77
C ASP A 48 11.85 12.36 5.74
N GLY A 49 12.69 12.42 4.69
CA GLY A 49 12.69 13.48 3.68
C GLY A 49 11.46 13.56 2.78
N ILE A 50 10.55 12.59 2.85
CA ILE A 50 9.31 12.58 2.05
C ILE A 50 8.07 12.97 2.82
N LYS A 51 8.17 13.29 4.12
CA LYS A 51 7.02 13.55 4.98
C LYS A 51 6.08 14.61 4.41
N ASP A 52 6.60 15.77 4.01
CA ASP A 52 5.78 16.87 3.47
C ASP A 52 5.12 16.51 2.13
N LYS A 53 5.84 15.74 1.30
CA LYS A 53 5.31 15.21 0.04
C LYS A 53 4.16 14.25 0.27
N LEU A 54 4.23 13.42 1.32
CA LEU A 54 3.15 12.51 1.69
C LEU A 54 1.92 13.26 2.21
N THR A 55 2.12 14.28 3.05
CA THR A 55 1.03 15.15 3.51
C THR A 55 0.33 15.82 2.33
N LYS A 56 1.11 16.42 1.42
CA LYS A 56 0.58 17.06 0.21
C LYS A 56 -0.17 16.08 -0.70
N LEU A 57 0.37 14.87 -0.90
CA LEU A 57 -0.32 13.82 -1.66
C LEU A 57 -1.68 13.47 -1.03
N ALA A 58 -1.72 13.34 0.30
CA ALA A 58 -2.95 13.02 1.02
C ALA A 58 -3.99 14.14 0.86
N GLU A 59 -3.58 15.40 0.97
CA GLU A 59 -4.45 16.56 0.77
C GLU A 59 -4.98 16.67 -0.66
N GLU A 60 -4.07 16.62 -1.65
CA GLU A 60 -4.42 16.78 -3.08
C GLU A 60 -5.34 15.66 -3.59
N LYS A 61 -5.13 14.44 -3.10
CA LYS A 61 -5.92 13.27 -3.50
C LYS A 61 -7.04 12.93 -2.52
N LYS A 62 -7.23 13.73 -1.47
CA LYS A 62 -8.24 13.54 -0.42
C LYS A 62 -8.19 12.13 0.17
N ILE A 63 -6.99 11.70 0.56
CA ILE A 63 -6.77 10.39 1.14
C ILE A 63 -7.07 10.44 2.64
N GLU A 64 -8.15 9.76 3.04
CA GLU A 64 -8.71 9.79 4.41
C GLU A 64 -8.92 8.38 4.98
N ASP A 65 -9.15 7.38 4.12
CA ASP A 65 -9.55 6.03 4.56
C ASP A 65 -8.40 5.03 4.70
N ILE A 66 -7.21 5.40 4.23
CA ILE A 66 -6.00 4.58 4.23
C ILE A 66 -4.87 5.30 4.94
N ALA A 67 -3.98 4.55 5.56
CA ALA A 67 -2.80 5.12 6.20
C ALA A 67 -1.69 5.33 5.18
N ILE A 68 -1.17 6.55 5.11
CA ILE A 68 0.05 6.90 4.38
C ILE A 68 1.19 6.99 5.40
N CYS A 69 2.27 6.23 5.15
CA CYS A 69 3.37 6.04 6.08
C CYS A 69 4.70 6.07 5.34
N TYR A 70 5.78 6.31 6.09
CA TYR A 70 7.15 6.14 5.62
C TYR A 70 7.95 5.37 6.67
N LEU A 71 9.03 4.73 6.24
CA LEU A 71 10.00 4.12 7.15
C LEU A 71 10.99 5.19 7.63
N PRO A 72 11.06 5.48 8.93
CA PRO A 72 12.07 6.40 9.47
C PRO A 72 13.47 5.86 9.18
N ASP A 73 14.42 6.73 8.87
CA ASP A 73 15.76 6.31 8.42
C ASP A 73 16.46 5.43 9.45
N LYS A 74 16.31 5.76 10.73
CA LYS A 74 16.90 5.01 11.86
C LYS A 74 16.39 3.57 12.00
N GLN A 75 15.20 3.26 11.50
CA GLN A 75 14.56 1.94 11.67
C GLN A 75 14.39 1.18 10.35
N LYS A 76 14.70 1.82 9.22
CA LYS A 76 14.45 1.31 7.87
C LYS A 76 14.99 -0.09 7.65
N GLU A 77 16.26 -0.35 7.94
CA GLU A 77 16.88 -1.67 7.72
C GLU A 77 16.20 -2.78 8.52
N SER A 78 15.83 -2.50 9.77
CA SER A 78 15.16 -3.45 10.64
C SER A 78 13.78 -3.84 10.08
N TYR A 79 13.02 -2.87 9.59
CA TYR A 79 11.73 -3.15 8.95
C TYR A 79 11.88 -3.87 7.62
N LEU A 80 12.82 -3.49 6.76
CA LEU A 80 13.05 -4.18 5.49
C LEU A 80 13.37 -5.66 5.72
N LYS A 81 14.22 -5.96 6.70
CA LYS A 81 14.55 -7.33 7.09
C LYS A 81 13.33 -8.08 7.63
N LEU A 82 12.55 -7.47 8.52
CA LEU A 82 11.34 -8.07 9.10
C LEU A 82 10.32 -8.47 8.03
N TYR A 83 10.10 -7.59 7.05
CA TYR A 83 9.14 -7.79 5.97
C TYR A 83 9.73 -8.50 4.75
N LYS A 84 11.00 -8.93 4.81
CA LYS A 84 11.74 -9.59 3.72
C LYS A 84 11.66 -8.81 2.40
N VAL A 85 11.81 -7.50 2.50
CA VAL A 85 11.80 -6.58 1.36
C VAL A 85 13.25 -6.31 0.96
N GLU A 86 13.66 -6.84 -0.18
CA GLU A 86 14.96 -6.57 -0.78
C GLU A 86 14.83 -5.39 -1.75
N LEU A 87 15.36 -4.24 -1.35
CA LEU A 87 15.37 -3.06 -2.20
C LEU A 87 16.38 -3.26 -3.33
N SER A 88 15.95 -2.95 -4.55
CA SER A 88 16.80 -2.93 -5.73
C SER A 88 16.36 -1.81 -6.67
N GLU A 89 17.24 -1.34 -7.54
CA GLU A 89 16.91 -0.32 -8.55
C GLU A 89 15.83 -0.77 -9.54
N LYS A 90 15.48 -2.07 -9.57
CA LYS A 90 14.40 -2.63 -10.40
C LYS A 90 13.08 -2.72 -9.63
N LEU A 91 13.11 -2.62 -8.31
CA LEU A 91 11.92 -2.62 -7.49
C LEU A 91 11.26 -1.24 -7.55
N ARG A 92 9.95 -1.22 -7.77
CA ARG A 92 9.10 -0.03 -7.83
C ARG A 92 8.10 -0.04 -6.68
N ASN A 93 7.37 -1.13 -6.54
CA ASN A 93 6.47 -1.34 -5.42
C ASN A 93 6.29 -2.83 -5.11
N ILE A 94 5.77 -3.12 -3.91
CA ILE A 94 5.28 -4.45 -3.54
C ILE A 94 3.90 -4.28 -2.92
N VAL A 95 2.91 -5.00 -3.45
CA VAL A 95 1.57 -5.04 -2.88
C VAL A 95 1.37 -6.37 -2.16
N PHE A 96 1.04 -6.32 -0.88
CA PHE A 96 0.71 -7.47 -0.07
C PHE A 96 -0.77 -7.45 0.29
N VAL A 97 -1.45 -8.57 0.08
CA VAL A 97 -2.84 -8.80 0.47
C VAL A 97 -2.86 -9.80 1.60
N TYR A 98 -3.45 -9.42 2.74
CA TYR A 98 -3.49 -10.26 3.94
C TYR A 98 -4.92 -10.53 4.40
N ARG A 99 -5.14 -11.71 4.98
CA ARG A 99 -6.31 -12.05 5.80
C ARG A 99 -5.82 -12.48 7.18
N ASN A 100 -6.27 -11.81 8.24
CA ASN A 100 -5.91 -12.17 9.62
C ASN A 100 -4.39 -12.29 9.87
N LYS A 101 -3.61 -11.32 9.37
CA LYS A 101 -2.13 -11.28 9.46
C LYS A 101 -1.40 -12.38 8.66
N ARG A 102 -2.12 -13.21 7.91
CA ARG A 102 -1.53 -14.18 6.96
C ARG A 102 -1.46 -13.56 5.57
N LEU A 103 -0.30 -13.67 4.93
CA LEU A 103 -0.11 -13.22 3.55
C LEU A 103 -0.82 -14.20 2.61
N GLU A 104 -1.77 -13.70 1.84
CA GLU A 104 -2.56 -14.47 0.87
C GLU A 104 -2.02 -14.28 -0.54
N THR A 105 -1.67 -13.04 -0.91
CA THR A 105 -1.17 -12.73 -2.26
C THR A 105 -0.15 -11.60 -2.21
N LYS A 106 0.83 -11.66 -3.11
CA LYS A 106 1.87 -10.65 -3.29
C LYS A 106 2.01 -10.28 -4.76
N PHE A 107 2.09 -8.99 -5.06
CA PHE A 107 2.41 -8.45 -6.39
C PHE A 107 3.70 -7.63 -6.30
N ILE A 108 4.55 -7.71 -7.32
CA ILE A 108 5.80 -6.95 -7.42
C ILE A 108 5.69 -6.04 -8.64
N ASN A 109 6.08 -4.78 -8.50
CA ASN A 109 6.05 -3.77 -9.56
C ASN A 109 4.68 -3.66 -10.23
N LEU A 110 3.64 -3.52 -9.40
CA LEU A 110 2.28 -3.39 -9.89
C LEU A 110 2.06 -1.99 -10.47
N ASP A 111 1.68 -1.94 -11.74
CA ASP A 111 1.16 -0.74 -12.37
C ASP A 111 -0.30 -0.52 -11.92
N ALA A 112 -0.68 0.73 -11.64
CA ALA A 112 -2.01 1.09 -11.19
C ALA A 112 -3.12 0.69 -12.18
N LYS A 113 -2.81 0.56 -13.48
CA LYS A 113 -3.77 0.03 -14.48
C LYS A 113 -4.15 -1.42 -14.21
N ASP A 114 -3.27 -2.18 -13.55
CA ASP A 114 -3.42 -3.59 -13.23
C ASP A 114 -4.04 -3.80 -11.82
N PHE A 115 -4.49 -2.73 -11.16
CA PHE A 115 -5.01 -2.80 -9.78
C PHE A 115 -6.21 -3.73 -9.61
N LYS A 116 -6.94 -4.02 -10.69
CA LYS A 116 -8.01 -5.04 -10.72
C LYS A 116 -7.54 -6.37 -10.10
N LYS A 117 -6.28 -6.77 -10.32
CA LYS A 117 -5.67 -7.98 -9.74
C LYS A 117 -5.68 -7.96 -8.21
N VAL A 118 -5.44 -6.79 -7.60
CA VAL A 118 -5.48 -6.60 -6.15
C VAL A 118 -6.91 -6.65 -5.64
N GLU A 119 -7.85 -5.99 -6.33
CA GLU A 119 -9.27 -6.03 -5.97
C GLU A 119 -9.80 -7.46 -5.96
N ASP A 120 -9.47 -8.26 -6.97
CA ASP A 120 -9.96 -9.63 -7.11
C ASP A 120 -9.37 -10.52 -6.02
N ALA A 121 -8.06 -10.40 -5.76
CA ALA A 121 -7.40 -11.09 -4.64
C ALA A 121 -7.99 -10.69 -3.28
N PHE A 122 -8.30 -9.40 -3.09
CA PHE A 122 -8.93 -8.91 -1.86
C PHE A 122 -10.37 -9.42 -1.72
N LYS A 123 -11.15 -9.40 -2.80
CA LYS A 123 -12.53 -9.91 -2.82
C LYS A 123 -12.60 -11.39 -2.47
N ALA A 124 -11.65 -12.19 -2.94
CA ALA A 124 -11.57 -13.61 -2.62
C ALA A 124 -11.38 -13.90 -1.12
N ILE A 125 -10.79 -12.97 -0.36
CA ILE A 125 -10.50 -13.17 1.08
C ILE A 125 -11.52 -12.51 2.01
N ILE A 126 -12.46 -11.71 1.49
CA ILE A 126 -13.53 -11.06 2.26
C ILE A 126 -14.89 -11.73 2.12
N GLN A 127 -14.99 -12.77 1.28
CA GLN A 127 -16.13 -13.68 1.26
C GLN A 127 -16.21 -14.47 2.56
#